data_AF-A0A8T7KV55-F1
#
_entry.id   AF-A0A8T7KV55-F1
#
_cell.length_a   1.000
_cell.length_b   1.000
_cell.length_c   1.000
_cell.angle_alpha   90.00
_cell.angle_beta   90.00
_cell.angle_gamma   90.00
#
_symmetry.space_group_name_H-M   'P 1'
#
loop_
_entity.id
_entity.type
_entity.pdbx_description
1 polymer ?
#
loop_
_entity_poly.entity_id
_entity_poly.type
_entity_poly.pdbx_seq_one_letter_code
_entity_poly.pdbx_strand_id
1 'polypeptide(L)'
;MKVTEKISADSNPAVLGTALVAGLGVILAVLALGLGVVQGDTGFTGMMLAAGGLLFVLGLAGWIGVAQPHKRFDDISQPAPSDHHHDAHSDEHAIEAAADHSPEVAHH
;
A
#
# COMPACT_ATOMS: atom_id res chain seq x y z
N MET A 1 27.90 12.25 -5.70
CA MET A 1 26.69 12.66 -4.95
C MET A 1 26.02 11.40 -4.42
N LYS A 2 25.89 11.25 -3.09
CA LYS A 2 25.14 10.16 -2.45
C LYS A 2 23.77 10.70 -2.09
N VAL A 3 22.76 10.37 -2.90
CA VAL A 3 21.37 10.54 -2.51
C VAL A 3 21.02 9.34 -1.65
N THR A 4 21.27 9.46 -0.35
CA THR A 4 20.67 8.55 0.63
C THR A 4 19.25 9.04 0.85
N GLU A 5 18.33 8.55 0.04
CA GLU A 5 16.90 8.56 0.36
C GLU A 5 16.74 7.82 1.69
N LYS A 6 16.42 8.56 2.74
CA LYS A 6 15.92 7.96 3.96
C LYS A 6 14.53 7.46 3.63
N ILE A 7 14.35 6.14 3.51
CA ILE A 7 13.03 5.53 3.67
C ILE A 7 12.61 5.92 5.10
N SER A 8 11.88 7.02 5.24
CA SER A 8 11.27 7.38 6.51
C SER A 8 10.21 6.32 6.76
N ALA A 9 10.58 5.29 7.52
CA ALA A 9 9.61 4.46 8.21
C ALA A 9 8.79 5.44 9.06
N ASP A 10 7.60 5.79 8.58
CA ASP A 10 6.64 6.62 9.30
C ASP A 10 6.22 5.82 10.54
N SER A 11 7.03 5.96 11.60
CA SER A 11 6.98 5.14 12.80
C SER A 11 5.93 5.70 13.73
N ASN A 12 4.67 5.69 13.30
CA ASN A 12 3.57 6.07 14.15
C ASN A 12 3.35 4.99 15.22
N PRO A 13 3.72 5.23 16.49
CA PRO A 13 3.63 4.22 17.53
C PRO A 13 2.18 3.83 17.83
N ALA A 14 1.21 4.70 17.53
CA ALA A 14 -0.20 4.38 17.69
C ALA A 14 -0.66 3.38 16.62
N VAL A 15 -0.18 3.49 15.38
CA VAL A 15 -0.46 2.48 14.34
C VAL A 15 0.13 1.13 14.74
N LEU A 16 1.38 1.12 15.22
CA LEU A 16 2.00 -0.11 15.73
C LEU A 16 1.22 -0.70 16.92
N GLY A 17 0.80 0.13 17.88
CA GLY A 17 0.02 -0.32 19.04
C GLY A 17 -1.31 -0.94 18.64
N THR A 18 -2.06 -0.29 17.74
CA THR A 18 -3.35 -0.83 17.23
C THR A 18 -3.17 -2.12 16.45
N ALA A 19 -2.07 -2.26 15.68
CA ALA A 19 -1.72 -3.50 14.98
C ALA A 19 -1.36 -4.64 15.94
N LEU A 20 -0.62 -4.35 17.03
CA LEU A 20 -0.32 -5.35 18.07
C LEU A 20 -1.58 -5.83 18.78
N VAL A 21 -2.50 -4.93 19.12
CA VAL A 21 -3.78 -5.28 19.76
C VAL A 21 -4.62 -6.14 18.81
N ALA A 22 -4.72 -5.76 17.54
CA ALA A 22 -5.45 -6.55 16.55
C ALA A 22 -4.82 -7.94 16.33
N GLY A 23 -3.49 -8.00 16.19
CA GLY A 23 -2.74 -9.24 16.04
C GLY A 23 -2.88 -10.18 17.23
N LEU A 24 -2.84 -9.65 18.46
CA LEU A 24 -3.07 -10.43 19.67
C LEU A 24 -4.47 -11.04 19.69
N GLY A 25 -5.50 -10.28 19.26
CA GLY A 25 -6.86 -10.78 19.12
C GLY A 25 -6.95 -11.98 18.17
N VAL A 26 -6.28 -11.90 17.02
CA VAL A 26 -6.21 -13.01 16.05
C VAL A 26 -5.49 -14.23 16.63
N ILE A 27 -4.35 -14.03 17.31
CA ILE A 27 -3.61 -15.12 17.95
C ILE A 27 -4.51 -15.83 18.97
N LEU A 28 -5.21 -15.10 19.83
CA LEU A 28 -6.14 -15.68 20.80
C LEU A 28 -7.27 -16.45 20.14
N ALA A 29 -7.83 -15.93 19.04
CA ALA A 29 -8.88 -16.63 18.29
C ALA A 29 -8.36 -17.96 17.70
N VAL A 30 -7.16 -17.96 17.11
CA VAL A 30 -6.54 -19.18 16.55
C VAL A 30 -6.26 -20.20 17.65
N LEU A 31 -5.73 -19.76 18.79
CA LEU A 31 -5.49 -20.65 19.94
C LEU A 31 -6.79 -21.21 20.50
N ALA A 32 -7.84 -20.39 20.59
CA ALA A 32 -9.16 -20.85 21.02
C ALA A 32 -9.69 -21.93 20.08
N LEU A 33 -9.62 -21.74 18.76
CA LEU A 33 -10.05 -22.75 17.79
C LEU A 33 -9.24 -24.05 17.90
N GLY A 34 -7.92 -23.94 18.05
CA GLY A 34 -7.04 -25.10 18.24
C GLY A 34 -7.38 -25.90 19.50
N LEU A 35 -7.55 -25.21 20.64
CA LEU A 35 -7.95 -25.84 21.89
C LEU A 35 -9.38 -26.38 21.86
N GLY A 36 -10.29 -25.71 21.15
CA GLY A 36 -11.66 -26.15 20.95
C GLY A 36 -11.74 -27.50 20.24
N VAL A 37 -10.86 -27.73 19.26
CA VAL A 37 -10.75 -29.02 18.56
C VAL A 37 -10.19 -30.12 19.48
N VAL A 38 -9.26 -29.80 20.38
CA VAL A 38 -8.58 -30.78 21.23
C VAL A 38 -9.37 -31.14 22.48
N GLN A 39 -9.88 -30.14 23.21
CA GLN A 39 -10.54 -30.33 24.51
C GLN A 39 -12.07 -30.37 24.41
N GLY A 40 -12.67 -29.69 23.43
CA GLY A 40 -14.13 -29.61 23.29
C GLY A 40 -14.85 -28.82 24.40
N ASP A 41 -14.13 -28.15 25.32
CA ASP A 41 -14.75 -27.27 26.30
C ASP A 41 -15.29 -26.01 25.63
N THR A 42 -16.62 -25.96 25.48
CA THR A 42 -17.32 -24.86 24.83
C THR A 42 -17.33 -23.56 25.65
N GLY A 43 -17.23 -23.63 26.98
CA GLY A 43 -17.30 -22.45 27.85
C GLY A 43 -16.03 -21.62 27.78
N PHE A 44 -14.90 -22.24 28.14
CA PHE A 44 -13.59 -21.56 28.10
C PHE A 44 -13.21 -21.17 26.67
N THR A 45 -13.40 -22.08 25.70
CA THR A 45 -13.10 -21.81 24.28
C THR A 45 -13.95 -20.66 23.73
N GLY A 46 -15.26 -20.66 24.01
CA GLY A 46 -16.17 -19.60 23.56
C GLY A 46 -15.80 -18.24 24.14
N MET A 47 -15.47 -18.19 25.43
CA MET A 47 -15.00 -16.97 26.08
C MET A 47 -13.68 -16.48 25.48
N MET A 48 -12.71 -17.36 25.23
CA MET A 48 -11.41 -16.98 24.66
C MET A 48 -11.54 -16.50 23.21
N LEU A 49 -12.40 -17.14 22.41
CA LEU A 49 -12.72 -16.69 21.06
C LEU A 49 -13.41 -15.32 21.06
N ALA A 50 -14.37 -15.11 21.96
CA ALA A 50 -15.04 -13.81 22.11
C ALA A 50 -14.08 -12.71 22.54
N ALA A 51 -13.19 -12.99 23.50
CA ALA A 51 -12.16 -12.05 23.95
C ALA A 51 -11.17 -11.70 22.82
N GLY A 52 -10.71 -12.70 22.06
CA GLY A 52 -9.85 -12.49 20.89
C GLY A 52 -10.54 -11.66 19.80
N GLY A 53 -11.81 -11.98 19.51
CA GLY A 53 -12.62 -11.21 18.57
C GLY A 53 -12.83 -9.75 19.00
N LEU A 54 -13.10 -9.51 20.28
CA LEU A 54 -13.25 -8.16 20.83
C LEU A 54 -11.94 -7.37 20.71
N LEU A 55 -10.80 -7.97 21.06
CA LEU A 55 -9.48 -7.36 20.88
C LEU A 55 -9.20 -7.02 19.41
N PHE A 56 -9.54 -7.91 18.48
CA PHE A 56 -9.40 -7.66 17.06
C PHE A 56 -10.24 -6.47 16.60
N VAL A 57 -11.53 -6.42 16.99
CA VAL A 57 -12.44 -5.32 16.63
C VAL A 57 -11.96 -3.99 17.21
N LEU A 58 -11.50 -3.97 18.46
CA LEU A 58 -10.97 -2.76 19.10
C LEU A 58 -9.66 -2.30 18.44
N GLY A 59 -8.75 -3.22 18.13
CA GLY A 59 -7.52 -2.92 17.41
C GLY A 59 -7.79 -2.36 16.01
N LEU A 60 -8.74 -2.96 15.27
CA LEU A 60 -9.15 -2.50 13.94
C LEU A 60 -9.83 -1.13 13.99
N ALA A 61 -10.77 -0.92 14.92
CA ALA A 61 -11.45 0.36 15.09
C ALA A 61 -10.46 1.47 15.49
N GLY A 62 -9.54 1.16 16.41
CA GLY A 62 -8.45 2.06 16.79
C GLY A 62 -7.56 2.40 15.60
N TRP A 63 -7.20 1.42 14.79
CA TRP A 63 -6.41 1.63 13.58
C TRP A 63 -7.12 2.55 12.58
N ILE A 64 -8.41 2.33 12.30
CA ILE A 64 -9.21 3.22 11.42
C ILE A 64 -9.22 4.66 11.96
N GLY A 65 -9.36 4.82 13.29
CA GLY A 65 -9.35 6.11 13.95
C GLY A 65 -8.00 6.86 13.85
N VAL A 66 -6.89 6.13 13.90
CA VAL A 66 -5.53 6.70 13.88
C VAL A 66 -5.01 6.87 12.46
N ALA A 67 -5.07 5.83 11.63
CA ALA A 67 -4.59 5.86 10.25
C ALA A 67 -5.48 6.71 9.35
N GLN A 68 -6.77 6.86 9.71
CA GLN A 68 -7.77 7.65 8.98
C GLN A 68 -7.67 7.45 7.47
N PRO A 69 -7.75 6.21 6.97
CA PRO A 69 -7.53 5.93 5.55
C PRO A 69 -8.50 6.72 4.67
N HIS A 70 -9.71 7.01 5.18
CA HIS A 70 -10.72 7.82 4.51
C HIS A 70 -10.28 9.25 4.15
N LYS A 71 -9.26 9.81 4.84
CA LYS A 71 -8.74 11.16 4.55
C LYS A 71 -7.62 11.16 3.51
N ARG A 72 -7.04 10.00 3.24
CA ARG A 72 -5.91 9.83 2.31
C ARG A 72 -6.32 9.08 1.03
N PHE A 73 -7.63 8.98 0.74
CA PHE A 73 -8.07 8.53 -0.57
C PHE A 73 -7.63 9.57 -1.60
N ASP A 74 -6.72 9.14 -2.47
CA ASP A 74 -6.31 9.91 -3.64
C ASP A 74 -7.51 10.06 -4.57
N ASP A 75 -7.73 11.27 -5.07
CA ASP A 75 -8.81 11.55 -6.00
C ASP A 75 -8.46 10.90 -7.34
N ILE A 76 -9.15 9.81 -7.70
CA ILE A 76 -8.88 9.07 -8.95
C ILE A 76 -9.03 9.93 -10.21
N SER A 77 -9.75 11.06 -10.11
CA SER A 77 -9.91 12.00 -11.22
C SER A 77 -8.73 12.95 -11.38
N GLN A 78 -7.83 13.00 -10.39
CA GLN A 78 -6.57 13.73 -10.47
C GLN A 78 -5.42 12.75 -10.70
N PRO A 79 -4.58 12.99 -11.72
CA PRO A 79 -3.36 12.21 -11.87
C PRO A 79 -2.53 12.36 -10.60
N ALA A 80 -2.12 11.23 -10.01
CA ALA A 80 -1.16 11.24 -8.91
C ALA A 80 0.05 12.10 -9.33
N PRO A 81 0.58 12.97 -8.45
CA PRO A 81 1.72 13.80 -8.78
C PRO A 81 2.82 12.94 -9.36
N SER A 82 3.14 13.19 -10.63
CA SER A 82 4.13 12.45 -11.39
C SER A 82 5.52 12.83 -10.87
N ASP A 83 5.94 12.21 -9.76
CA ASP A 83 7.34 12.29 -9.29
C ASP A 83 8.29 11.43 -10.14
N HIS A 84 7.76 10.84 -11.22
CA HIS A 84 8.53 10.36 -12.35
C HIS A 84 8.77 11.54 -13.28
N HIS A 85 9.86 12.27 -13.04
CA HIS A 85 10.57 12.99 -14.09
C HIS A 85 10.90 11.97 -15.20
N HIS A 86 9.99 11.79 -16.16
CA HIS A 86 10.42 11.53 -17.50
C HIS A 86 11.06 12.83 -17.94
N ASP A 87 12.37 12.97 -17.70
CA ASP A 87 13.17 13.91 -18.45
C ASP A 87 12.74 13.71 -19.91
N ALA A 88 12.18 14.78 -20.49
CA ALA A 88 11.85 14.80 -21.89
C ALA A 88 13.09 14.27 -22.60
N HIS A 89 12.96 13.10 -23.24
CA HIS A 89 14.02 12.60 -24.10
C HIS A 89 14.31 13.76 -25.04
N SER A 90 15.48 14.37 -24.89
CA SER A 90 15.95 15.38 -25.82
C SER A 90 15.86 14.75 -27.20
N ASP A 91 15.19 15.44 -28.13
CA ASP A 91 15.00 15.07 -29.53
C ASP A 91 16.33 15.05 -30.31
N GLU A 92 17.43 14.58 -29.72
CA GLU A 92 18.77 14.52 -30.31
C GLU A 92 18.97 13.24 -31.15
N HIS A 93 17.90 12.48 -31.37
CA HIS A 93 17.86 11.32 -32.27
C HIS A 93 16.72 11.38 -33.29
N ALA A 94 16.28 12.59 -33.68
CA ALA A 94 15.54 12.74 -34.93
C ALA A 94 16.49 12.38 -36.09
N ILE A 95 16.35 11.15 -36.62
CA ILE A 95 16.93 10.78 -37.90
C ILE A 95 16.27 11.69 -38.94
N GLU A 96 17.04 12.61 -39.52
CA GLU A 96 16.58 13.43 -40.64
C GLU A 96 16.05 12.51 -41.73
N ALA A 97 14.75 12.61 -42.01
CA ALA A 97 14.16 12.01 -43.19
C ALA A 97 14.89 12.59 -44.40
N ALA A 98 15.58 11.71 -45.13
CA ALA A 98 16.33 12.03 -46.33
C ALA A 98 15.54 13.01 -47.21
N ALA A 99 16.14 14.16 -47.49
CA ALA A 99 15.63 15.13 -48.46
C ALA A 99 15.41 14.40 -49.79
N ASP A 100 14.13 14.28 -50.10
CA ASP A 100 13.53 13.88 -51.36
C ASP A 100 14.30 14.49 -52.55
N HIS A 101 15.06 13.67 -53.27
CA HIS A 101 15.58 14.00 -54.59
C HIS A 101 14.40 14.03 -55.57
N SER A 102 13.74 15.18 -55.67
CA SER A 102 12.92 15.51 -56.84
C SER A 102 13.81 15.60 -58.08
N PRO A 103 13.53 14.86 -59.16
CA PRO A 103 14.29 14.96 -60.40
C PRO A 103 14.00 16.31 -61.07
N GLU A 104 15.06 17.09 -61.31
CA GLU A 104 15.02 18.28 -62.16
C GLU A 104 14.75 17.84 -63.61
N VAL A 105 13.54 18.10 -64.08
CA VAL A 105 13.19 17.98 -65.50
C VAL A 105 13.72 19.23 -66.21
N ALA A 106 14.87 19.10 -66.87
CA ALA A 106 15.39 20.14 -67.75
C ALA A 106 14.52 20.25 -69.01
N HIS A 107 13.82 21.37 -69.15
CA HIS A 107 13.36 21.86 -70.44
C HIS A 107 14.56 22.47 -71.18
N HIS A 108 15.01 21.84 -72.28
CA HIS A 108 15.39 22.45 -73.56
C HIS A 108 16.00 21.42 -74.51
#